data_AF-A0A529FNZ1-F1
#
_entry.id   AF-A0A529FNZ1-F1
#
_cell.length_a   1.000
_cell.length_b   1.000
_cell.length_c   1.000
_cell.angle_alpha   90.00
_cell.angle_beta   90.00
_cell.angle_gamma   90.00
#
_symmetry.space_group_name_H-M   'P 1'
#
loop_
_entity.id
_entity.type
_entity.pdbx_description
1 polymer ?
#
loop_
_entity_poly.entity_id
_entity_poly.type
_entity_poly.pdbx_seq_one_letter_code
_entity_poly.pdbx_strand_id
1 'polypeptide(L)' 'SRLEAAAYIGVSASLFDQLVKEGRMPKPKRINSRTVWDRYKVDHSFDALPDENSDDTDWSVET' A
#
# COMPACT_ATOMS: atom_id res chain seq x y z
N SER A 1 -0.77 -14.87 0.33
CA SER A 1 0.52 -15.00 1.05
C SER A 1 1.32 -13.70 0.94
N ARG A 2 2.40 -13.52 1.73
CA ARG A 2 3.23 -12.29 1.72
C ARG A 2 3.79 -11.98 0.32
N LEU A 3 4.34 -12.98 -0.34
CA LEU A 3 4.90 -12.86 -1.69
C LEU A 3 3.86 -12.40 -2.71
N GLU A 4 2.63 -12.91 -2.62
CA GLU A 4 1.53 -12.51 -3.51
C GLU A 4 1.12 -11.05 -3.31
N ALA A 5 1.07 -10.58 -2.06
CA ALA A 5 0.74 -9.18 -1.75
C ALA A 5 1.83 -8.22 -2.25
N ALA A 6 3.10 -8.58 -2.11
CA ALA A 6 4.22 -7.81 -2.62
C ALA A 6 4.23 -7.78 -4.16
N ALA A 7 4.03 -8.94 -4.80
CA ALA A 7 3.95 -9.06 -6.25
C ALA A 7 2.77 -8.28 -6.84
N TYR A 8 1.64 -8.19 -6.12
CA TYR A 8 0.46 -7.44 -6.56
C TYR A 8 0.75 -5.96 -6.82
N ILE A 9 1.53 -5.32 -5.94
CA ILE A 9 1.94 -3.91 -6.10
C ILE A 9 3.30 -3.76 -6.80
N GLY A 10 3.87 -4.85 -7.31
CA GLY A 10 5.14 -4.82 -8.06
C GLY A 10 6.40 -4.62 -7.21
N VAL A 11 6.37 -4.92 -5.90
CA VAL A 11 7.53 -4.73 -5.01
C VAL A 11 8.13 -6.03 -4.50
N SER A 12 9.34 -5.95 -3.96
CA SER A 12 9.98 -7.08 -3.27
C SER A 12 9.31 -7.36 -1.91
N ALA A 13 9.35 -8.63 -1.47
CA ALA A 13 8.74 -9.01 -0.19
C ALA A 13 9.34 -8.30 1.02
N SER A 14 10.63 -7.92 0.96
CA SER A 14 11.30 -7.16 2.01
C SER A 14 10.82 -5.71 2.05
N LEU A 15 10.67 -5.07 0.88
CA LEU A 15 10.14 -3.70 0.81
C LEU A 15 8.70 -3.65 1.30
N PHE A 16 7.88 -4.64 0.94
CA PHE A 16 6.52 -4.75 1.44
C PHE A 16 6.47 -4.84 2.98
N ASP A 17 7.38 -5.60 3.60
CA ASP A 17 7.48 -5.70 5.06
C ASP A 17 7.85 -4.35 5.69
N GLN A 18 8.76 -3.60 5.07
CA GLN A 18 9.10 -2.23 5.48
C GLN A 18 7.88 -1.30 5.40
N LEU A 19 7.14 -1.32 4.29
CA LEU A 19 5.94 -0.48 4.13
C LEU A 19 4.86 -0.82 5.17
N VAL A 20 4.70 -2.10 5.52
CA VAL A 20 3.79 -2.52 6.59
C VAL A 20 4.27 -2.02 7.96
N LYS A 21 5.59 -2.04 8.21
CA LYS A 21 6.19 -1.53 9.45
C LYS A 21 6.08 -0.01 9.57
N GLU A 22 6.24 0.71 8.47
CA GLU A 22 6.07 2.17 8.38
C GLU A 22 4.60 2.60 8.43
N GLY A 23 3.65 1.66 8.40
CA GLY A 23 2.21 1.95 8.44
C GLY A 23 1.64 2.43 7.10
N ARG A 24 2.44 2.36 6.03
CA ARG A 24 2.04 2.68 4.66
C ARG A 24 1.26 1.55 3.98
N MET A 25 1.35 0.33 4.51
CA MET A 25 0.62 -0.84 4.03
C MET A 25 -0.19 -1.50 5.15
N PRO A 26 -1.27 -2.23 4.83
CA PRO A 26 -2.15 -2.79 5.85
C PRO A 26 -1.47 -3.91 6.62
N LYS A 27 -1.79 -4.00 7.91
CA LYS A 27 -1.30 -5.08 8.77
C LYS A 27 -1.81 -6.44 8.26
N PRO A 28 -0.99 -7.50 8.34
CA PRO A 28 -1.41 -8.85 7.96
C PRO A 28 -2.63 -9.32 8.75
N LYS A 29 -3.51 -10.05 8.08
CA LYS A 29 -4.54 -10.89 8.73
C LYS A 29 -4.01 -12.31 8.89
N ARG A 30 -4.11 -12.83 10.10
CA ARG A 30 -3.76 -14.22 10.40
C ARG A 30 -5.03 -15.08 10.36
N ILE A 31 -5.10 -15.97 9.38
CA ILE A 31 -6.19 -16.96 9.24
C ILE A 31 -5.59 -18.32 9.59
N ASN A 32 -5.93 -18.85 10.77
CA ASN A 32 -5.28 -20.04 11.35
C ASN A 32 -3.75 -19.87 11.37
N SER A 33 -3.01 -20.68 10.60
CA SER A 33 -1.56 -20.60 10.49
C SER A 33 -1.06 -19.80 9.29
N ARG A 34 -1.97 -19.23 8.46
CA ARG A 34 -1.59 -18.49 7.25
C ARG A 34 -1.69 -17.00 7.46
N THR A 35 -0.67 -16.29 6.99
CA THR A 35 -0.65 -14.83 6.93
C THR A 35 -1.10 -14.37 5.55
N VAL A 36 -2.23 -13.66 5.50
CA VAL A 36 -2.83 -13.15 4.27
C VAL A 36 -3.12 -11.66 4.38
N TRP A 37 -3.11 -10.99 3.24
CA TRP A 37 -3.47 -9.59 3.12
C TRP A 37 -4.74 -9.48 2.30
N ASP A 38 -5.57 -8.52 2.67
CA ASP A 38 -6.79 -8.22 1.94
C ASP A 38 -6.44 -7.36 0.73
N ARG A 39 -6.85 -7.80 -0.47
CA ARG A 39 -6.53 -7.09 -1.72
C ARG A 39 -7.06 -5.67 -1.74
N TYR A 40 -8.27 -5.42 -1.23
CA TYR A 40 -8.89 -4.11 -1.26
C TYR A 40 -8.22 -3.16 -0.26
N LYS A 41 -7.77 -3.70 0.87
CA LYS A 41 -6.96 -2.91 1.81
C LYS A 41 -5.59 -2.56 1.24
N VAL A 42 -4.94 -3.49 0.55
CA VAL A 42 -3.64 -3.21 -0.09
C VAL A 42 -3.81 -2.13 -1.16
N ASP A 43 -4.85 -2.26 -1.98
CA ASP A 43 -5.22 -1.29 -3.02
C ASP A 43 -5.48 0.11 -2.44
N HIS A 44 -6.35 0.22 -1.43
CA HIS A 44 -6.64 1.49 -0.77
C HIS A 44 -5.42 2.09 -0.05
N SER A 45 -4.56 1.26 0.54
CA SER A 45 -3.32 1.77 1.16
C SER A 45 -2.31 2.25 0.12
N PHE A 46 -2.29 1.62 -1.05
CA PHE A 46 -1.44 2.03 -2.17
C PHE A 46 -1.93 3.34 -2.80
N ASP A 47 -3.24 3.48 -3.02
CA ASP A 47 -3.88 4.71 -3.52
C ASP A 47 -3.65 5.90 -2.58
N ALA A 48 -3.62 5.65 -1.26
CA ALA A 48 -3.30 6.66 -0.26
C ALA A 48 -1.81 7.03 -0.16
N LEU A 49 -0.91 6.36 -0.91
CA LEU A 49 0.49 6.77 -0.95
C LEU A 49 0.62 8.09 -1.72
N PRO A 50 1.49 9.01 -1.27
CA PRO A 50 1.78 10.21 -2.05
C PRO A 50 2.38 9.79 -3.40
N ASP A 51 1.75 10.23 -4.49
CA ASP A 51 2.32 10.07 -5.82
C ASP A 51 3.60 10.92 -5.93
N GLU A 52 4.65 10.39 -6.54
CA GLU A 52 5.90 11.13 -6.76
C GLU A 52 5.68 12.43 -7.55
N ASN A 53 4.54 12.56 -8.24
CA ASN A 53 4.18 13.69 -9.08
C ASN A 53 2.80 14.29 -8.75
N SER A 54 2.27 14.06 -7.53
CA SER A 54 1.22 14.94 -6.99
C SER A 54 1.84 16.28 -6.61
N ASP A 55 2.22 17.02 -7.64
CA ASP A 55 2.23 18.46 -7.63
C ASP A 55 0.77 18.86 -7.35
N ASP A 56 0.49 19.15 -6.08
CA ASP A 56 -0.68 19.86 -5.61
C ASP A 56 -0.62 21.28 -6.23
N THR A 57 -0.73 21.39 -7.55
CA THR A 57 -1.15 22.63 -8.18
C THR A 57 -2.64 22.74 -7.85
N ASP A 58 -2.87 23.26 -6.65
CA ASP A 58 -4.03 24.05 -6.29
C ASP A 58 -4.21 25.13 -7.37
N TRP A 59 -4.90 24.79 -8.46
CA TRP A 59 -5.34 25.78 -9.43
C TRP A 59 -6.61 26.43 -8.90
N SER A 60 -6.46 27.17 -7.79
CA SER A 60 -7.46 28.12 -7.31
C SER A 60 -7.81 29.07 -8.45
N VAL A 61 -8.95 28.83 -9.08
CA VAL A 61 -9.54 29.76 -10.05
C VAL A 61 -10.07 30.94 -9.22
N GLU A 62 -9.29 32.01 -9.16
CA GLU A 62 -9.75 33.28 -8.63
C GLU A 62 -10.78 33.85 -9.64
N THR A 63 -12.01 34.06 -9.18
CA THR A 63 -13.11 34.71 -9.93
C THR A 63 -13.27 36.14 -9.47
#